data_AF-A0A5P9PIE8-F1
#
_entry.id   AF-A0A5P9PIE8-F1
#
_cell.length_a   1.000
_cell.length_b   1.000
_cell.length_c   1.000
_cell.angle_alpha   90.00
_cell.angle_beta   90.00
_cell.angle_gamma   90.00
#
_symmetry.space_group_name_H-M   'P 1'
#
loop_
_entity.id
_entity.type
_entity.pdbx_description
1 polymer ?
#
loop_
_entity_poly.entity_id
_entity_poly.type
_entity_poly.pdbx_seq_one_letter_code
_entity_poly.pdbx_strand_id
1 'polypeptide(L)'
;MAKTALTVNLHIEGARETLRALSALPKDASKELRDASLELSKNLAVKVKASGMADSAPQSAHVASTVRAERDRVPVISAGGNKKLGRNRAPAWALLFGSIFGMSSRSGWYAGPHYAGSSGLQYHRRHRGTAAYWFFPVVEEEQAAISAAWNRAADNVVRDFSEGG
;
A
#
# COMPACT_ATOMS: atom_id res chain seq x y z
N MET A 1 5.78 -5.40 -18.98
CA MET A 1 6.77 -5.28 -17.88
C MET A 1 6.14 -5.77 -16.60
N ALA A 2 6.79 -6.70 -15.88
CA ALA A 2 6.29 -7.18 -14.59
C ALA A 2 6.18 -6.02 -13.59
N LYS A 3 5.06 -5.91 -12.87
CA LYS A 3 4.86 -4.84 -11.88
C LYS A 3 5.92 -4.98 -10.79
N THR A 4 6.81 -4.00 -10.73
CA THR A 4 7.95 -3.96 -9.82
C THR A 4 7.60 -3.29 -8.48
N ALA A 5 6.34 -2.93 -8.27
CA ALA A 5 5.84 -2.34 -7.03
C ALA A 5 4.56 -3.05 -6.62
N LEU A 6 4.33 -3.15 -5.31
CA LEU A 6 3.04 -3.54 -4.75
C LEU A 6 2.15 -2.31 -4.79
N THR A 7 0.98 -2.45 -5.39
CA THR A 7 -0.08 -1.44 -5.36
C THR A 7 -1.27 -2.06 -4.65
N VAL A 8 -1.73 -1.42 -3.59
CA VAL A 8 -2.91 -1.85 -2.85
C VAL A 8 -4.01 -0.84 -3.09
N ASN A 9 -5.09 -1.32 -3.69
CA ASN A 9 -6.34 -0.60 -3.80
C ASN A 9 -7.19 -0.99 -2.60
N LEU A 10 -7.69 0.00 -1.85
CA LEU A 10 -8.62 -0.32 -0.76
C LEU A 10 -9.94 -0.82 -1.34
N HIS A 11 -10.46 -1.88 -0.74
CA HIS A 11 -11.81 -2.35 -1.04
C HIS A 11 -12.81 -1.45 -0.32
N ILE A 12 -13.68 -0.81 -1.09
CA ILE A 12 -14.75 0.05 -0.59
C ILE A 12 -16.07 -0.49 -1.12
N GLU A 13 -16.99 -0.77 -0.20
CA GLU A 13 -18.35 -1.21 -0.51
C GLU A 13 -19.11 -0.11 -1.24
N GLY A 14 -19.83 -0.46 -2.31
CA GLY A 14 -20.58 0.49 -3.14
C GLY A 14 -19.74 1.34 -4.09
N ALA A 15 -18.40 1.22 -4.06
CA ALA A 15 -17.55 2.09 -4.88
C ALA A 15 -17.80 1.95 -6.39
N ARG A 16 -18.18 0.77 -6.88
CA ARG A 16 -18.46 0.57 -8.31
C ARG A 16 -19.70 1.33 -8.76
N GLU A 17 -20.75 1.24 -7.95
CA GLU A 17 -22.04 1.89 -8.15
C GLU A 17 -21.86 3.40 -8.12
N THR A 18 -21.15 3.90 -7.11
CA THR A 18 -20.80 5.32 -6.97
C THR A 18 -19.97 5.82 -8.14
N LEU A 19 -18.93 5.09 -8.55
CA LEU A 19 -18.11 5.48 -9.71
C LEU A 19 -18.89 5.48 -11.03
N ARG A 20 -19.91 4.61 -11.15
CA ARG A 20 -20.83 4.62 -12.29
C ARG A 20 -21.73 5.85 -12.26
N ALA A 21 -22.31 6.20 -11.11
CA ALA A 21 -23.10 7.43 -10.97
C ALA A 21 -22.28 8.68 -11.29
N LEU A 22 -21.05 8.76 -10.76
CA LEU A 22 -20.12 9.86 -11.03
C LEU A 22 -19.66 9.94 -12.50
N SER A 23 -19.76 8.84 -13.27
CA SER A 23 -19.42 8.87 -14.69
C SER A 23 -20.42 9.66 -15.54
N ALA A 24 -21.63 9.90 -15.02
CA ALA A 24 -22.64 10.75 -15.63
C ALA A 24 -22.45 12.23 -15.29
N LEU A 25 -21.58 12.56 -14.32
CA LEU A 25 -21.29 13.93 -13.89
C LEU A 25 -20.15 14.57 -14.69
N PRO A 26 -19.98 15.92 -14.61
CA PRO A 26 -18.86 16.62 -15.23
C PRO A 26 -17.50 16.08 -14.79
N LYS A 27 -16.47 16.30 -15.63
CA LYS A 27 -15.09 15.86 -15.35
C LYS A 27 -14.53 16.44 -14.04
N ASP A 28 -15.05 17.57 -13.59
CA ASP A 28 -14.65 18.20 -12.33
C ASP A 28 -15.10 17.39 -11.10
N ALA A 29 -16.24 16.71 -11.14
CA ALA A 29 -16.67 15.79 -10.07
C ALA A 29 -15.68 14.63 -9.88
N SER A 30 -15.24 14.05 -11.00
CA SER A 30 -14.19 13.01 -10.98
C SER A 30 -12.84 13.53 -10.49
N LYS A 31 -12.54 14.82 -10.69
CA LYS A 31 -11.31 15.44 -10.20
C LYS A 31 -11.39 15.63 -8.69
N GLU A 32 -12.51 16.14 -8.17
CA GLU A 32 -12.72 16.34 -6.74
C GLU A 32 -12.66 15.01 -5.96
N LEU A 33 -13.30 13.96 -6.46
CA LEU A 33 -13.21 12.64 -5.81
C LEU A 33 -11.78 12.10 -5.79
N ARG A 34 -10.99 12.34 -6.86
CA ARG A 34 -9.56 11.93 -6.88
C ARG A 34 -8.73 12.71 -5.87
N ASP A 35 -9.04 13.97 -5.66
CA ASP A 35 -8.32 14.82 -4.71
C ASP A 35 -8.67 14.43 -3.27
N ALA A 36 -9.95 14.18 -2.98
CA ALA A 36 -10.38 13.60 -1.70
C ALA A 36 -9.75 12.23 -1.43
N SER A 37 -9.75 11.33 -2.42
CA SER A 37 -9.14 10.00 -2.31
C SER A 37 -7.61 10.07 -2.11
N LEU A 38 -6.95 11.06 -2.71
CA LEU A 38 -5.53 11.29 -2.54
C LEU A 38 -5.20 11.68 -1.09
N GLU A 39 -6.00 12.54 -0.45
CA GLU A 39 -5.79 12.90 0.96
C GLU A 39 -5.94 11.68 1.90
N LEU A 40 -6.96 10.85 1.66
CA LEU A 40 -7.12 9.58 2.39
C LEU A 40 -5.91 8.66 2.19
N SER A 41 -5.42 8.56 0.96
CA SER A 41 -4.24 7.76 0.62
C SER A 41 -2.96 8.28 1.26
N LYS A 42 -2.79 9.61 1.37
CA LYS A 42 -1.65 10.24 2.04
C LYS A 42 -1.64 9.90 3.52
N ASN A 43 -2.79 10.02 4.19
CA ASN A 43 -2.92 9.68 5.60
C ASN A 43 -2.60 8.21 5.87
N LEU A 44 -3.13 7.30 5.04
CA LEU A 44 -2.81 5.88 5.12
C LEU A 44 -1.32 5.62 4.87
N ALA A 45 -0.73 6.25 3.84
CA ALA A 45 0.69 6.10 3.53
C ALA A 45 1.59 6.54 4.70
N VAL A 46 1.23 7.60 5.43
CA VAL A 46 1.95 8.05 6.63
C VAL A 46 1.90 6.97 7.73
N LYS A 47 0.72 6.41 8.03
CA LYS A 47 0.56 5.36 9.04
C LYS A 47 1.31 4.08 8.68
N VAL A 48 1.16 3.62 7.44
CA VAL A 48 1.86 2.44 6.91
C VAL A 48 3.37 2.64 6.94
N LYS A 49 3.85 3.82 6.53
CA LYS A 49 5.28 4.17 6.61
C LYS A 49 5.78 4.18 8.05
N ALA A 50 5.03 4.76 8.99
CA ALA A 50 5.41 4.78 10.40
C ALA A 50 5.54 3.36 10.98
N SER A 51 4.58 2.48 10.69
CA SER A 51 4.63 1.07 11.10
C SER A 51 5.86 0.35 10.55
N GLY A 52 6.17 0.52 9.25
CA GLY A 52 7.36 -0.09 8.65
C GLY A 52 8.69 0.50 9.13
N MET A 53 8.70 1.76 9.59
CA MET A 53 9.87 2.38 10.22
C MET A 53 10.09 1.90 11.65
N ALA A 54 9.02 1.59 12.38
CA ALA A 54 9.06 1.06 13.75
C ALA A 54 9.29 -0.47 13.79
N ASP A 55 9.21 -1.14 12.64
CA ASP A 55 9.38 -2.58 12.53
C ASP A 55 10.80 -3.04 12.88
N SER A 56 10.90 -4.24 13.47
CA SER A 56 12.16 -4.75 14.02
C SER A 56 13.19 -5.15 12.96
N ALA A 57 12.82 -5.30 11.69
CA ALA A 57 13.81 -5.55 10.63
C ALA A 57 14.32 -4.24 10.01
N PRO A 58 15.65 -4.06 9.90
CA PRO A 58 16.24 -2.88 9.28
C PRO A 58 15.79 -2.64 7.83
N GLN A 59 15.52 -3.72 7.08
CA GLN A 59 15.05 -3.62 5.69
C GLN A 59 13.63 -3.06 5.59
N SER A 60 12.80 -3.24 6.62
CA SER A 60 11.44 -2.69 6.64
C SER A 60 11.47 -1.17 6.60
N ALA A 61 12.33 -0.52 7.38
CA ALA A 61 12.49 0.94 7.35
C ALA A 61 12.91 1.44 5.95
N HIS A 62 13.84 0.73 5.29
CA HIS A 62 14.23 1.05 3.92
C HIS A 62 13.07 0.94 2.93
N VAL A 63 12.30 -0.15 2.99
CA VAL A 63 11.15 -0.37 2.11
C VAL A 63 10.01 0.61 2.44
N ALA A 64 9.75 0.88 3.71
CA ALA A 64 8.77 1.85 4.18
C ALA A 64 9.03 3.27 3.62
N SER A 65 10.29 3.62 3.38
CA SER A 65 10.66 4.89 2.73
C SER A 65 10.14 5.03 1.28
N THR A 66 9.69 3.93 0.68
CA THR A 66 9.14 3.89 -0.69
C THR A 66 7.61 3.92 -0.73
N VAL A 67 6.97 3.86 0.44
CA VAL A 67 5.51 3.94 0.55
C VAL A 67 5.05 5.32 0.10
N ARG A 68 4.14 5.36 -0.87
CA ARG A 68 3.55 6.60 -1.38
C ARG A 68 2.08 6.44 -1.70
N ALA A 69 1.34 7.54 -1.59
CA ALA A 69 -0.01 7.65 -2.08
C ALA A 69 -0.01 7.79 -3.61
N GLU A 70 -0.97 7.15 -4.27
CA GLU A 70 -1.25 7.36 -5.69
C GLU A 70 -2.56 8.11 -5.85
N ARG A 71 -2.66 8.93 -6.90
CA ARG A 71 -3.89 9.66 -7.21
C ARG A 71 -4.81 8.78 -8.06
N ASP A 72 -5.92 8.36 -7.49
CA ASP A 72 -6.99 7.64 -8.17
C ASP A 72 -8.36 8.03 -7.56
N ARG A 73 -9.47 7.57 -8.16
CA ARG A 73 -10.84 7.81 -7.68
C ARG A 73 -11.19 6.96 -6.46
N VAL A 74 -10.35 6.00 -6.11
CA VAL A 74 -10.39 5.24 -4.88
C VAL A 74 -9.06 5.43 -4.16
N PRO A 75 -8.98 5.25 -2.83
CA PRO A 75 -7.72 5.38 -2.13
C PRO A 75 -6.75 4.26 -2.50
N VAL A 76 -5.53 4.64 -2.87
CA VAL A 76 -4.48 3.74 -3.36
C VAL A 76 -3.13 4.12 -2.76
N ILE A 77 -2.42 3.13 -2.24
CA ILE A 77 -1.02 3.26 -1.84
C ILE A 77 -0.14 2.28 -2.60
N SER A 78 1.12 2.66 -2.84
CA SER A 78 2.12 1.80 -3.45
C SER A 78 3.39 1.72 -2.61
N ALA A 79 4.10 0.59 -2.70
CA ALA A 79 5.40 0.37 -2.06
C ALA A 79 6.33 -0.47 -2.92
N GLY A 80 7.64 -0.26 -2.77
CA GLY A 80 8.69 -0.94 -3.51
C GLY A 80 9.16 -0.14 -4.73
N GLY A 81 9.25 -0.81 -5.88
CA GLY A 81 9.76 -0.23 -7.12
C GLY A 81 11.26 -0.44 -7.34
N ASN A 82 11.81 0.30 -8.31
CA ASN A 82 13.20 0.19 -8.76
C ASN A 82 14.20 0.99 -7.93
N LYS A 83 13.73 1.76 -6.93
CA LYS A 83 14.60 2.54 -6.05
C LYS A 83 15.60 1.60 -5.36
N LYS A 84 16.87 1.97 -5.40
CA LYS A 84 17.96 1.19 -4.81
C LYS A 84 18.05 1.53 -3.32
N LEU A 85 18.05 0.51 -2.47
CA LEU A 85 17.95 0.63 -1.01
C LEU A 85 19.13 -0.06 -0.31
N GLY A 86 19.50 0.49 0.86
CA GLY A 86 20.54 -0.04 1.72
C GLY A 86 21.95 -0.02 1.11
N ARG A 87 22.93 -0.58 1.83
CA ARG A 87 24.34 -0.64 1.43
C ARG A 87 24.56 -1.37 0.10
N ASN A 88 23.83 -2.47 -0.11
CA ASN A 88 23.99 -3.31 -1.30
C ASN A 88 23.20 -2.80 -2.51
N ARG A 89 22.57 -1.62 -2.41
CA ARG A 89 21.77 -1.01 -3.49
C ARG A 89 20.76 -1.99 -4.08
N ALA A 90 20.16 -2.85 -3.25
CA ALA A 90 19.17 -3.80 -3.70
C ALA A 90 17.91 -3.03 -4.14
N PRO A 91 17.26 -3.39 -5.26
CA PRO A 91 16.06 -2.70 -5.67
C PRO A 91 14.92 -2.99 -4.67
N ALA A 92 14.10 -1.98 -4.37
CA ALA A 92 13.10 -2.04 -3.30
C ALA A 92 12.12 -3.21 -3.46
N TRP A 93 11.73 -3.53 -4.69
CA TRP A 93 10.87 -4.68 -5.00
C TRP A 93 11.45 -6.02 -4.53
N ALA A 94 12.76 -6.19 -4.62
CA ALA A 94 13.42 -7.42 -4.20
C ALA A 94 13.44 -7.55 -2.67
N LEU A 95 13.37 -6.42 -1.96
CA LEU A 95 13.32 -6.40 -0.51
C LEU A 95 11.89 -6.45 0.06
N LEU A 96 10.89 -6.09 -0.76
CA LEU A 96 9.52 -5.79 -0.34
C LEU A 96 8.87 -6.97 0.38
N PHE A 97 8.75 -8.13 -0.28
CA PHE A 97 8.06 -9.29 0.30
C PHE A 97 8.73 -9.79 1.58
N GLY A 98 10.05 -9.93 1.58
CA GLY A 98 10.80 -10.35 2.77
C GLY A 98 10.66 -9.35 3.94
N SER A 99 10.55 -8.05 3.63
CA SER A 99 10.33 -7.03 4.66
C SER A 99 8.93 -7.06 5.27
N ILE A 100 7.91 -7.38 4.47
CA ILE A 100 6.51 -7.39 4.91
C ILE A 100 6.16 -8.69 5.62
N PHE A 101 6.63 -9.85 5.13
CA PHE A 101 6.20 -11.17 5.61
C PHE A 101 7.30 -11.96 6.34
N GLY A 102 8.53 -11.47 6.34
CA GLY A 102 9.70 -12.23 6.75
C GLY A 102 10.18 -13.20 5.66
N MET A 103 11.16 -14.04 6.00
CA MET A 103 11.71 -15.03 5.08
C MET A 103 12.03 -16.34 5.80
N SER A 104 12.15 -17.43 5.04
CA SER A 104 12.54 -18.74 5.58
C SER A 104 13.67 -19.32 4.74
N SER A 105 14.40 -20.31 5.29
CA SER A 105 15.40 -21.08 4.53
C SER A 105 14.81 -21.88 3.36
N ARG A 106 13.48 -21.96 3.25
CA ARG A 106 12.77 -22.64 2.16
C ARG A 106 12.23 -21.68 1.10
N SER A 107 12.47 -20.37 1.21
CA SER A 107 11.92 -19.37 0.28
C SER A 107 12.88 -18.22 -0.04
N GLY A 108 12.84 -17.76 -1.30
CA GLY A 108 13.67 -16.66 -1.82
C GLY A 108 15.15 -17.01 -1.99
N TRP A 109 16.05 -16.01 -2.00
CA TRP A 109 17.49 -16.21 -2.26
C TRP A 109 18.16 -17.20 -1.30
N TYR A 110 17.66 -17.32 -0.06
CA TYR A 110 18.17 -18.26 0.97
C TYR A 110 17.75 -19.72 0.76
N ALA A 111 16.83 -20.02 -0.16
CA ALA A 111 16.55 -21.39 -0.57
C ALA A 111 17.67 -21.99 -1.44
N GLY A 112 18.63 -21.17 -1.86
CA GLY A 112 19.78 -21.62 -2.63
C GLY A 112 20.71 -22.55 -1.83
N PRO A 113 21.29 -23.60 -2.45
CA PRO A 113 22.18 -24.55 -1.77
C PRO A 113 23.35 -23.88 -1.04
N HIS A 114 23.88 -22.77 -1.58
CA HIS A 114 24.98 -21.99 -0.97
C HIS A 114 24.60 -21.32 0.36
N TYR A 115 23.30 -21.21 0.67
CA TYR A 115 22.79 -20.62 1.91
C TYR A 115 22.23 -21.66 2.89
N ALA A 116 22.31 -22.96 2.56
CA ALA A 116 21.75 -24.04 3.37
C ALA A 116 22.32 -24.13 4.79
N GLY A 117 23.55 -23.66 5.01
CA GLY A 117 24.21 -23.59 6.33
C GLY A 117 24.11 -22.24 7.03
N SER A 118 23.40 -21.25 6.45
CA SER A 118 23.28 -19.92 7.05
C SER A 118 22.26 -19.93 8.19
N SER A 119 22.70 -19.60 9.41
CA SER A 119 21.82 -19.41 10.56
C SER A 119 21.12 -18.04 10.58
N GLY A 120 21.53 -17.13 9.68
CA GLY A 120 21.03 -15.76 9.62
C GLY A 120 19.72 -15.67 8.86
N LEU A 121 18.68 -15.18 9.52
CA LEU A 121 17.49 -14.67 8.83
C LEU A 121 17.86 -13.30 8.28
N GLN A 122 17.87 -13.11 6.95
CA GLN A 122 18.16 -11.81 6.31
C GLN A 122 17.33 -10.67 6.91
N TYR A 123 16.09 -10.96 7.31
CA TYR A 123 15.13 -10.02 7.89
C TYR A 123 14.96 -10.20 9.40
N HIS A 124 15.85 -10.98 10.03
CA HIS A 124 15.83 -11.36 11.45
C HIS A 124 14.49 -11.96 11.94
N ARG A 125 13.64 -12.38 11.00
CA ARG A 125 12.26 -12.81 11.22
C ARG A 125 11.88 -13.92 10.28
N ARG A 126 11.12 -14.89 10.81
CA ARG A 126 10.60 -16.03 10.06
C ARG A 126 9.43 -15.60 9.20
N HIS A 127 9.26 -16.27 8.06
CA HIS A 127 8.07 -16.11 7.23
C HIS A 127 6.81 -16.47 8.03
N ARG A 128 5.80 -15.59 8.01
CA ARG A 128 4.52 -15.77 8.75
C ARG A 128 3.33 -16.22 7.88
N GLY A 129 3.59 -16.75 6.69
CA GLY A 129 2.52 -17.18 5.78
C GLY A 129 1.81 -15.96 5.20
N THR A 130 0.50 -15.87 5.41
CA THR A 130 -0.31 -14.72 4.98
C THR A 130 -0.28 -13.54 5.96
N ALA A 131 0.24 -13.73 7.18
CA ALA A 131 0.32 -12.66 8.16
C ALA A 131 1.51 -11.74 7.89
N ALA A 132 1.23 -10.46 7.67
CA ALA A 132 2.23 -9.42 7.47
C ALA A 132 2.64 -8.76 8.79
N TYR A 133 3.84 -8.19 8.83
CA TYR A 133 4.39 -7.53 10.01
C TYR A 133 3.97 -6.07 10.16
N TRP A 134 3.94 -5.28 9.09
CA TRP A 134 3.76 -3.83 9.20
C TRP A 134 2.88 -3.19 8.12
N PHE A 135 2.80 -3.77 6.91
CA PHE A 135 2.09 -3.16 5.79
C PHE A 135 0.57 -3.43 5.85
N PHE A 136 0.17 -4.69 5.66
CA PHE A 136 -1.24 -5.06 5.60
C PHE A 136 -2.01 -4.89 6.92
N PRO A 137 -1.44 -5.12 8.13
CA PRO A 137 -2.19 -4.95 9.36
C PRO A 137 -2.74 -3.52 9.52
N VAL A 138 -1.93 -2.52 9.15
CA VAL A 138 -2.36 -1.11 9.19
C VAL A 138 -3.41 -0.82 8.13
N VAL A 139 -3.28 -1.40 6.94
CA VAL A 139 -4.28 -1.25 5.87
C VAL A 139 -5.63 -1.83 6.29
N GLU A 140 -5.62 -3.01 6.91
CA GLU A 140 -6.81 -3.71 7.40
C GLU A 140 -7.46 -2.93 8.55
N GLU A 141 -6.66 -2.44 9.50
CA GLU A 141 -7.13 -1.62 10.63
C GLU A 141 -7.82 -0.32 10.16
N GLU A 142 -7.26 0.34 9.15
CA GLU A 142 -7.76 1.63 8.64
C GLU A 142 -8.92 1.49 7.64
N GLN A 143 -9.22 0.27 7.18
CA GLN A 143 -10.14 0.04 6.07
C GLN A 143 -11.54 0.61 6.34
N ALA A 144 -12.09 0.39 7.53
CA ALA A 144 -13.43 0.86 7.89
C ALA A 144 -13.51 2.39 7.92
N ALA A 145 -12.53 3.04 8.55
CA ALA A 145 -12.46 4.50 8.65
C ALA A 145 -12.31 5.16 7.27
N ILE A 146 -11.43 4.63 6.42
CA ILE A 146 -11.21 5.15 5.08
C ILE A 146 -12.44 4.92 4.19
N SER A 147 -13.09 3.76 4.30
CA SER A 147 -14.33 3.49 3.53
C SER A 147 -15.43 4.48 3.88
N ALA A 148 -15.64 4.73 5.18
CA ALA A 148 -16.63 5.71 5.64
C ALA A 148 -16.29 7.14 5.17
N ALA A 149 -15.01 7.54 5.25
CA ALA A 149 -14.57 8.85 4.81
C ALA A 149 -14.68 9.04 3.29
N TRP A 150 -14.37 8.00 2.51
CA TRP A 150 -14.50 8.03 1.06
C TRP A 150 -15.96 8.08 0.62
N ASN A 151 -16.85 7.29 1.22
CA ASN A 151 -18.29 7.33 0.92
C ASN A 151 -18.85 8.73 1.17
N ARG A 152 -18.51 9.34 2.32
CA ARG A 152 -18.91 10.72 2.62
C ARG A 152 -18.38 11.72 1.59
N ALA A 153 -17.13 11.57 1.15
CA ALA A 153 -16.57 12.43 0.11
C ALA A 153 -17.30 12.26 -1.21
N ALA A 154 -17.64 11.04 -1.60
CA ALA A 154 -18.39 10.77 -2.81
C ALA A 154 -19.82 11.32 -2.74
N ASP A 155 -20.50 11.19 -1.60
CA ASP A 155 -21.84 11.76 -1.38
C ASP A 155 -21.83 13.29 -1.51
N ASN A 156 -20.81 13.96 -0.95
CA ASN A 156 -20.63 15.40 -1.10
C ASN A 156 -20.44 15.79 -2.57
N VAL A 157 -19.57 15.09 -3.31
CA VAL A 157 -19.37 15.34 -4.74
C VAL A 157 -20.66 15.14 -5.53
N VAL A 158 -21.43 14.08 -5.24
CA VAL A 158 -22.71 13.86 -5.93
C VAL A 158 -23.68 15.00 -5.62
N ARG A 159 -23.81 15.41 -4.35
CA ARG A 159 -24.70 16.51 -3.95
C ARG A 159 -24.33 17.81 -4.64
N ASP A 160 -23.07 18.22 -4.56
CA ASP A 160 -22.60 19.53 -5.02
C ASP A 160 -22.78 19.68 -6.55
N PHE A 161 -22.66 18.57 -7.29
CA PHE A 161 -22.86 18.55 -8.75
C PHE A 161 -24.29 18.20 -9.20
N SER A 162 -25.17 17.74 -8.30
CA SER A 162 -26.58 17.49 -8.60
C SER A 162 -27.49 18.68 -8.24
N GLU A 163 -27.12 19.45 -7.21
CA GLU A 163 -27.87 20.63 -6.76
C GLU A 163 -27.45 21.93 -7.47
N GLY A 164 -26.26 21.95 -8.09
CA GLY A 164 -25.71 23.10 -8.82
C GLY A 164 -25.83 23.04 -10.35
N GLY A 165 -26.62 22.09 -10.89
CA GLY A 165 -26.82 21.85 -12.33
C GLY A 165 -28.12 22.45 -12.88
#